data_AF-A0A7S2GG09-F1
#
_entry.id   AF-A0A7S2GG09-F1
#
_cell.length_a   1.000
_cell.length_b   1.000
_cell.length_c   1.000
_cell.angle_alpha   90.00
_cell.angle_beta   90.00
_cell.angle_gamma   90.00
#
_symmetry.space_group_name_H-M   'P 1'
#
loop_
_entity.id
_entity.type
_entity.pdbx_description
1 polymer ?
#
loop_
_entity_poly.entity_id
_entity_poly.type
_entity_poly.pdbx_seq_one_letter_code
_entity_poly.pdbx_strand_id
1 'polypeptide(L)'
;AFRSEEWIRAEFDRIRAPAQVLQGADLSPAYMTAFPTVNLYPGKVAQVREQIRTALFRQALFKVQNVEVTHLEECREARVLQNVAQRAGSSLLGRAMDSRSPKDVELLREELWTVDRCGHSAEYNVRYYKEGGDGYSAAVLPEGFRDRWRAFK
;
A
#
# COMPACT_ATOMS: atom_id res chain seq x y z
N ALA A 1 -5.86 -15.80 -5.05
CA ALA A 1 -4.99 -17.00 -5.13
C ALA A 1 -4.34 -17.23 -3.78
N PHE A 2 -4.57 -18.39 -3.15
CA PHE A 2 -3.87 -18.77 -1.92
C PHE A 2 -2.43 -19.15 -2.28
N ARG A 3 -1.43 -18.56 -1.60
CA ARG A 3 -0.01 -18.90 -1.76
C ARG A 3 0.32 -20.04 -0.79
N SER A 4 1.16 -20.99 -1.22
CA SER A 4 1.58 -22.08 -0.35
C SER A 4 2.46 -21.55 0.79
N GLU A 5 2.52 -22.28 1.90
CA GLU A 5 3.34 -21.89 3.06
C GLU A 5 4.82 -21.78 2.68
N GLU A 6 5.30 -22.66 1.79
CA GLU A 6 6.65 -22.66 1.27
C GLU A 6 6.93 -21.39 0.45
N TRP A 7 5.97 -20.97 -0.39
CA TRP A 7 6.10 -19.73 -1.16
C TRP A 7 6.16 -18.52 -0.23
N ILE A 8 5.32 -18.48 0.81
CA ILE A 8 5.31 -17.40 1.79
C ILE A 8 6.68 -17.33 2.49
N ARG A 9 7.21 -18.45 2.99
CA ARG A 9 8.53 -18.47 3.64
C ARG A 9 9.66 -18.06 2.71
N ALA A 10 9.62 -18.49 1.45
CA ALA A 10 10.69 -18.22 0.49
C ALA A 10 10.70 -16.76 0.00
N GLU A 11 9.53 -16.21 -0.29
CA GLU A 11 9.42 -14.96 -1.06
C GLU A 11 8.86 -13.78 -0.28
N PHE A 12 8.10 -13.99 0.81
CA PHE A 12 7.51 -12.87 1.55
C PHE A 12 8.56 -11.91 2.05
N ASP A 13 9.68 -12.40 2.60
CA ASP A 13 10.75 -11.55 3.13
C ASP A 13 11.59 -10.85 2.06
N ARG A 14 11.58 -11.39 0.83
CA ARG A 14 12.27 -10.82 -0.33
C ARG A 14 11.52 -9.64 -0.94
N ILE A 15 10.20 -9.58 -0.77
CA ILE A 15 9.38 -8.47 -1.28
C ILE A 15 9.71 -7.21 -0.47
N ARG A 16 10.48 -6.29 -1.06
CA ARG A 16 10.80 -4.98 -0.48
C ARG A 16 10.02 -3.89 -1.20
N ALA A 17 9.70 -2.81 -0.48
CA ALA A 17 9.08 -1.66 -1.11
C ALA A 17 10.07 -0.99 -2.09
N PRO A 18 9.69 -0.75 -3.36
CA PRO A 18 10.47 0.07 -4.29
C PRO A 18 10.70 1.48 -3.74
N ALA A 19 11.80 2.14 -4.09
CA ALA A 19 12.20 3.43 -3.52
C ALA A 19 11.15 4.54 -3.67
N GLN A 20 10.33 4.45 -4.73
CA GLN A 20 9.27 5.40 -5.05
C GLN A 20 8.07 5.30 -4.09
N VAL A 21 7.83 4.12 -3.52
CA VAL A 21 6.68 3.89 -2.62
C VAL A 21 6.93 4.57 -1.29
N LEU A 22 5.97 5.41 -0.88
CA LEU A 22 5.99 6.22 0.34
C LEU A 22 7.21 7.15 0.42
N GLN A 23 7.77 7.57 -0.72
CA GLN A 23 8.98 8.38 -0.77
C GLN A 23 8.82 9.72 -0.02
N GLY A 24 9.53 9.89 1.09
CA GLY A 24 9.45 11.10 1.90
C GLY A 24 8.17 11.19 2.77
N ALA A 25 7.42 10.10 2.93
CA ALA A 25 6.37 10.02 3.94
C ALA A 25 6.99 9.90 5.34
N ASP A 26 6.39 10.56 6.34
CA ASP A 26 6.82 10.40 7.73
C ASP A 26 6.22 9.14 8.33
N LEU A 27 7.03 8.08 8.44
CA LEU A 27 6.67 6.80 9.04
C LEU A 27 7.21 6.69 10.47
N SER A 28 6.89 7.68 11.30
CA SER A 28 7.34 7.74 12.71
C SER A 28 6.18 7.40 13.66
N PRO A 29 6.16 6.16 14.22
CA PRO A 29 5.29 5.80 15.33
C PRO A 29 5.44 6.75 16.53
N ALA A 30 4.36 6.98 17.25
CA ALA A 30 4.35 7.81 18.45
C ALA A 30 5.31 7.28 19.52
N TYR A 31 5.44 5.96 19.68
CA TYR A 31 6.38 5.39 20.65
C TYR A 31 7.81 5.83 20.38
N MET A 32 8.21 6.04 19.11
CA MET A 32 9.56 6.49 18.80
C MET A 32 9.79 7.90 19.32
N THR A 33 8.82 8.80 19.14
CA THR A 33 8.90 10.18 19.64
C THR A 33 8.84 10.27 21.17
N ALA A 34 8.26 9.27 21.84
CA ALA A 34 8.15 9.24 23.30
C ALA A 34 9.47 8.94 24.02
N PHE A 35 10.49 8.40 23.32
CA PHE A 35 11.81 8.12 23.89
C PHE A 35 12.85 9.14 23.41
N PRO A 36 13.32 10.08 24.25
CA PRO A 36 14.27 11.12 23.85
C PRO A 36 15.59 10.56 23.28
N THR A 37 15.97 9.36 23.70
CA THR A 37 17.20 8.68 23.28
C THR A 37 17.07 7.99 21.91
N VAL A 38 15.89 7.93 21.30
CA VAL A 38 15.69 7.28 20.00
C VAL A 38 16.59 7.88 18.91
N ASN A 39 16.84 9.19 18.99
CA ASN A 39 17.65 9.94 18.04
C ASN A 39 19.15 9.59 18.14
N LEU A 40 19.57 8.92 19.22
CA LEU A 40 20.92 8.37 19.36
C LEU A 40 21.12 7.09 18.54
N TYR A 41 20.05 6.51 17.99
CA TYR A 41 20.08 5.27 17.21
C TYR A 41 19.47 5.46 15.81
N PRO A 42 20.04 6.35 14.97
CA PRO A 42 19.47 6.68 13.65
C PRO A 42 19.34 5.46 12.73
N GLY A 43 20.25 4.47 12.85
CA GLY A 43 20.15 3.22 12.08
C GLY A 43 18.93 2.38 12.46
N LYS A 44 18.59 2.32 13.75
CA LYS A 44 17.39 1.60 14.23
C LYS A 44 16.11 2.32 13.80
N VAL A 45 16.11 3.65 13.84
CA VAL A 45 15.02 4.48 13.32
C VAL A 45 14.78 4.20 11.83
N ALA A 46 15.85 4.22 11.03
CA ALA A 46 15.75 3.93 9.60
C ALA A 46 15.24 2.50 9.33
N GLN A 47 15.70 1.52 10.12
CA GLN A 47 15.24 0.13 10.00
C GLN A 47 13.74 -0.03 10.30
N VAL A 48 13.25 0.61 11.36
CA VAL A 48 11.82 0.58 11.71
C VAL A 48 10.98 1.23 10.61
N ARG A 49 11.39 2.41 10.13
CA ARG A 49 10.72 3.10 9.01
C ARG A 49 10.66 2.22 7.76
N GLU A 50 11.76 1.54 7.44
CA GLU A 50 11.84 0.64 6.28
C GLU A 50 10.95 -0.60 6.46
N GLN A 51 10.85 -1.15 7.66
CA GLN A 51 9.95 -2.26 7.98
C GLN A 51 8.48 -1.85 7.81
N ILE A 52 8.08 -0.69 8.33
CA ILE A 52 6.72 -0.14 8.16
C ILE A 52 6.43 0.08 6.67
N ARG A 53 7.36 0.73 5.95
CA ARG A 53 7.24 1.00 4.51
C ARG A 53 7.04 -0.29 3.70
N THR A 54 7.86 -1.30 3.98
CA THR A 54 7.78 -2.61 3.32
C THR A 54 6.50 -3.36 3.70
N ALA A 55 6.06 -3.30 4.96
CA ALA A 55 4.81 -3.93 5.39
C ALA A 55 3.59 -3.32 4.70
N LEU A 56 3.52 -1.98 4.65
CA LEU A 56 2.46 -1.25 3.95
C LEU A 56 2.45 -1.56 2.45
N PHE A 57 3.63 -1.62 1.82
CA PHE A 57 3.76 -2.03 0.42
C PHE A 57 3.22 -3.44 0.18
N ARG A 58 3.60 -4.42 1.01
CA ARG A 58 3.11 -5.80 0.92
C ARG A 58 1.59 -5.84 1.09
N GLN A 59 1.06 -5.12 2.09
CA GLN A 59 -0.38 -5.04 2.34
C GLN A 59 -1.13 -4.50 1.11
N ALA A 60 -0.64 -3.41 0.50
CA ALA A 60 -1.20 -2.86 -0.73
C ALA A 60 -1.13 -3.86 -1.90
N LEU A 61 0.02 -4.50 -2.10
CA LEU A 61 0.22 -5.52 -3.14
C LEU A 61 -0.78 -6.67 -3.03
N PHE A 62 -1.04 -7.18 -1.82
CA PHE A 62 -2.04 -8.23 -1.61
C PHE A 62 -3.47 -7.74 -1.82
N LYS A 63 -3.77 -6.48 -1.46
CA LYS A 63 -5.08 -5.88 -1.74
C LYS A 63 -5.33 -5.69 -3.24
N VAL A 64 -4.31 -5.28 -4.01
CA VAL A 64 -4.36 -5.26 -5.49
C VAL A 64 -4.67 -6.66 -6.02
N GLN A 65 -4.00 -7.70 -5.51
CA GLN A 65 -4.30 -9.08 -5.92
C GLN A 65 -5.75 -9.47 -5.66
N ASN A 66 -6.32 -9.07 -4.52
CA ASN A 66 -7.71 -9.38 -4.19
C ASN A 66 -8.71 -8.67 -5.11
N VAL A 67 -8.45 -7.40 -5.47
CA VAL A 67 -9.24 -6.65 -6.46
C VAL A 67 -9.13 -7.27 -7.85
N GLU A 68 -7.97 -7.84 -8.23
CA GLU A 68 -7.83 -8.47 -9.54
C GLU A 68 -8.40 -9.88 -9.62
N VAL A 69 -8.40 -10.64 -8.51
CA VAL A 69 -8.96 -12.00 -8.47
C VAL A 69 -10.45 -11.98 -8.86
N THR A 70 -11.15 -10.87 -8.66
CA THR A 70 -12.53 -10.68 -9.10
C THR A 70 -12.67 -10.34 -10.59
N HIS A 71 -11.59 -10.03 -11.33
CA HIS A 71 -11.68 -9.43 -12.69
C HIS A 71 -10.81 -10.06 -13.78
N LEU A 72 -9.82 -10.88 -13.44
CA LEU A 72 -8.89 -11.49 -14.39
C LEU A 72 -8.74 -13.00 -14.11
N GLU A 73 -9.65 -13.80 -14.65
CA GLU A 73 -9.67 -15.25 -14.46
C GLU A 73 -8.59 -15.99 -15.27
N GLU A 74 -8.08 -15.39 -16.36
CA GLU A 74 -7.40 -16.15 -17.41
C GLU A 74 -5.87 -16.08 -17.37
N CYS A 75 -5.27 -15.09 -16.70
CA CYS A 75 -3.83 -14.87 -16.83
C CYS A 75 -2.98 -15.33 -15.64
N ARG A 76 -1.88 -16.05 -15.90
CA ARG A 76 -0.95 -16.59 -14.89
C ARG A 76 0.35 -15.80 -14.73
N GLU A 77 0.57 -14.73 -15.49
CA GLU A 77 1.80 -13.95 -15.41
C GLU A 77 1.92 -13.15 -14.10
N ALA A 78 3.17 -12.80 -13.77
CA ALA A 78 3.50 -11.96 -12.64
C ALA A 78 3.01 -10.53 -12.87
N ARG A 79 2.67 -9.84 -11.76
CA ARG A 79 2.34 -8.42 -11.79
C ARG A 79 3.63 -7.61 -11.84
N VAL A 80 3.69 -6.63 -12.72
CA VAL A 80 4.80 -5.69 -12.81
C VAL A 80 4.31 -4.32 -12.39
N LEU A 81 4.84 -3.80 -11.29
CA LEU A 81 4.61 -2.41 -10.90
C LEU A 81 5.42 -1.51 -11.82
N GLN A 82 4.76 -0.87 -12.78
CA GLN A 82 5.41 -0.04 -13.79
C GLN A 82 5.68 1.37 -13.28
N ASN A 83 4.72 1.95 -12.56
CA ASN A 83 4.80 3.33 -12.10
C ASN A 83 4.15 3.50 -10.71
N VAL A 84 4.72 4.44 -9.94
CA VAL A 84 4.20 4.92 -8.66
C VAL A 84 4.30 6.43 -8.68
N ALA A 85 3.14 7.10 -8.68
CA ALA A 85 3.07 8.56 -8.67
C ALA A 85 2.32 9.04 -7.43
N GLN A 86 2.86 10.03 -6.71
CA GLN A 86 2.11 10.68 -5.64
C GLN A 86 0.94 11.48 -6.23
N ARG A 87 -0.28 11.28 -5.71
CA ARG A 87 -1.39 12.16 -6.08
C ARG A 87 -1.33 13.45 -5.27
N ALA A 88 -1.44 14.59 -5.95
CA ALA A 88 -1.49 15.91 -5.31
C ALA A 88 -2.77 16.15 -4.49
N GLY A 89 -3.80 15.33 -4.67
CA GLY A 89 -5.05 15.42 -3.91
C GLY A 89 -5.84 14.12 -3.98
N SER A 90 -6.83 13.99 -3.08
CA SER A 90 -7.52 12.72 -2.93
C SER A 90 -8.52 12.41 -4.02
N SER A 91 -8.56 11.15 -4.47
CA SER A 91 -9.60 10.65 -5.37
C SER A 91 -10.99 10.83 -4.75
N LEU A 92 -12.03 10.96 -5.59
CA LEU A 92 -13.42 11.17 -5.13
C LEU A 92 -13.90 10.06 -4.17
N LEU A 93 -13.62 8.80 -4.51
CA LEU A 93 -13.91 7.66 -3.63
C LEU A 93 -13.08 7.71 -2.35
N GLY A 94 -11.83 8.14 -2.48
CA GLY A 94 -10.95 8.41 -1.35
C GLY A 94 -11.55 9.35 -0.33
N ARG A 95 -12.03 10.51 -0.78
CA ARG A 95 -12.69 11.49 0.10
C ARG A 95 -13.94 10.94 0.77
N ALA A 96 -14.73 10.16 0.04
CA ALA A 96 -15.91 9.50 0.61
C ALA A 96 -15.52 8.46 1.68
N MET A 97 -14.43 7.71 1.47
CA MET A 97 -13.89 6.79 2.47
C MET A 97 -13.40 7.53 3.71
N ASP A 98 -12.61 8.59 3.54
CA ASP A 98 -12.07 9.39 4.64
C ASP A 98 -13.18 10.02 5.48
N SER A 99 -14.29 10.44 4.86
CA SER A 99 -15.45 11.00 5.58
C SER A 99 -16.13 10.01 6.54
N ARG A 100 -15.93 8.71 6.32
CA ARG A 100 -16.47 7.62 7.16
C ARG A 100 -15.42 7.03 8.09
N SER A 101 -14.15 7.43 7.96
CA SER A 101 -13.08 6.93 8.80
C SER A 101 -13.22 7.41 10.24
N PRO A 102 -12.78 6.61 11.22
CA PRO A 102 -12.66 7.05 12.61
C PRO A 102 -11.78 8.31 12.73
N LYS A 103 -11.99 9.10 13.80
CA LYS A 103 -11.31 10.39 14.01
C LYS A 103 -9.80 10.27 14.22
N ASP A 104 -9.33 9.11 14.64
CA ASP A 104 -7.92 8.78 14.87
C ASP A 104 -7.24 8.17 13.65
N VAL A 105 -7.92 8.13 12.49
CA VAL A 105 -7.36 7.65 11.23
C VAL A 105 -7.05 8.83 10.32
N GLU A 106 -5.77 9.02 10.03
CA GLU A 106 -5.26 10.09 9.19
C GLU A 106 -4.72 9.53 7.87
N LEU A 107 -5.08 10.14 6.75
CA LEU A 107 -4.47 9.82 5.45
C LEU A 107 -3.04 10.35 5.42
N LEU A 108 -2.06 9.45 5.41
CA LEU A 108 -0.64 9.78 5.28
C LEU A 108 -0.29 10.14 3.84
N ARG A 109 -0.79 9.34 2.89
CA ARG A 109 -0.44 9.48 1.49
C ARG A 109 -1.43 8.74 0.59
N GLU A 110 -1.60 9.28 -0.61
CA GLU A 110 -2.23 8.58 -1.73
C GLU A 110 -1.28 8.54 -2.92
N GLU A 111 -1.14 7.36 -3.50
CA GLU A 111 -0.31 7.09 -4.66
C GLU A 111 -1.17 6.46 -5.75
N LEU A 112 -0.90 6.83 -7.00
CA LEU A 112 -1.41 6.16 -8.17
C LEU A 112 -0.39 5.13 -8.63
N TRP A 113 -0.77 3.86 -8.56
CA TRP A 113 0.03 2.74 -9.01
C TRP A 113 -0.46 2.26 -10.36
N THR A 114 0.45 2.17 -11.34
CA THR A 114 0.20 1.50 -12.62
C THR A 114 0.82 0.11 -12.55
N VAL A 115 -0.03 -0.91 -12.60
CA VAL A 115 0.37 -2.32 -12.56
C VAL A 115 0.03 -2.95 -13.89
N ASP A 116 1.05 -3.48 -14.56
CA ASP A 116 0.86 -4.30 -15.75
C ASP A 116 0.77 -5.77 -15.39
N ARG A 117 -0.17 -6.43 -16.07
CA ARG A 117 -0.31 -7.86 -16.04
C ARG A 117 -0.84 -8.31 -17.40
N CYS A 118 -0.04 -9.09 -18.12
CA CYS A 118 -0.44 -9.70 -19.39
C CYS A 118 -0.77 -8.68 -20.47
N GLY A 119 0.04 -7.62 -20.55
CA GLY A 119 -0.15 -6.51 -21.49
C GLY A 119 -1.37 -5.63 -21.19
N HIS A 120 -2.01 -5.82 -20.03
CA HIS A 120 -3.08 -4.98 -19.53
C HIS A 120 -2.57 -4.17 -18.34
N SER A 121 -2.47 -2.87 -18.53
CA SER A 121 -2.13 -1.93 -17.47
C SER A 121 -3.40 -1.48 -16.74
N ALA A 122 -3.41 -1.65 -15.43
CA ALA A 122 -4.47 -1.22 -14.54
C ALA A 122 -3.94 -0.19 -13.53
N GLU A 123 -4.80 0.75 -13.17
CA GLU A 123 -4.47 1.84 -12.27
C GLU A 123 -5.20 1.72 -10.93
N TYR A 124 -4.45 1.89 -9.85
CA TYR A 124 -4.95 1.75 -8.48
C TYR A 124 -4.57 2.97 -7.66
N ASN A 125 -5.56 3.54 -6.97
CA ASN A 125 -5.32 4.50 -5.90
C ASN A 125 -4.98 3.72 -4.63
N VAL A 126 -3.69 3.72 -4.29
CA VAL A 126 -3.17 3.12 -3.06
C VAL A 126 -3.08 4.21 -2.00
N ARG A 127 -3.79 4.01 -0.91
CA ARG A 127 -3.97 4.99 0.16
C ARG A 127 -3.35 4.43 1.43
N TYR A 128 -2.54 5.23 2.10
CA TYR A 128 -1.87 4.84 3.34
C TYR A 128 -2.39 5.68 4.48
N TYR A 129 -2.69 5.03 5.59
CA TYR A 129 -3.28 5.64 6.76
C TYR A 129 -2.39 5.42 7.98
N LYS A 130 -2.40 6.40 8.88
CA LYS A 130 -1.96 6.27 10.26
C LYS A 130 -3.19 6.04 11.12
N GLU A 131 -3.17 4.98 11.91
CA GLU A 131 -4.26 4.58 12.79
C GLU A 131 -3.80 4.79 14.25
N GLY A 132 -4.27 5.87 14.86
CA GLY A 132 -3.82 6.30 16.18
C GLY A 132 -2.33 6.71 16.20
N GLY A 133 -1.62 6.31 17.26
CA GLY A 133 -0.20 6.69 17.44
C GLY A 133 0.79 5.83 16.66
N ASP A 134 0.52 4.53 16.56
CA ASP A 134 1.52 3.53 16.14
C ASP A 134 1.02 2.59 15.03
N GLY A 135 -0.27 2.63 14.71
CA GLY A 135 -0.89 1.79 13.68
C GLY A 135 -0.70 2.37 12.28
N TYR A 136 -0.59 1.47 11.29
CA TYR A 136 -0.52 1.82 9.88
C TYR A 136 -1.34 0.85 9.06
N SER A 137 -2.05 1.35 8.06
CA SER A 137 -2.78 0.52 7.11
C SER A 137 -2.73 1.07 5.69
N ALA A 138 -3.01 0.22 4.72
CA ALA A 138 -3.14 0.57 3.31
C ALA A 138 -4.51 0.18 2.78
N ALA A 139 -5.16 1.02 1.98
CA ALA A 139 -6.35 0.71 1.19
C ALA A 139 -6.03 0.81 -0.30
N VAL A 140 -6.75 0.07 -1.13
CA VAL A 140 -6.55 0.03 -2.59
C VAL A 140 -7.90 0.20 -3.26
N LEU A 141 -7.97 1.15 -4.20
CA LEU A 141 -9.18 1.42 -4.98
C LEU A 141 -8.84 1.41 -6.47
N PRO A 142 -9.54 0.64 -7.32
CA PRO A 142 -9.34 0.70 -8.77
C PRO A 142 -9.77 2.06 -9.32
N GLU A 143 -9.03 2.61 -10.29
CA GLU A 143 -9.37 3.88 -10.94
C GLU A 143 -10.31 3.71 -12.15
N GLY A 144 -10.06 2.70 -12.99
CA GLY A 144 -10.78 2.47 -14.25
C GLY A 144 -12.28 2.23 -14.06
N PHE A 145 -13.13 2.83 -14.91
CA PHE A 145 -14.60 2.69 -14.80
C PHE A 145 -15.07 1.24 -15.02
N ARG A 146 -14.42 0.49 -15.91
CA ARG A 146 -14.65 -0.95 -16.11
C ARG A 146 -14.24 -1.78 -14.88
N ASP A 147 -13.13 -1.42 -14.25
CA ASP A 147 -12.62 -2.12 -13.07
C ASP A 147 -13.45 -1.78 -11.83
N ARG A 148 -13.92 -0.53 -11.71
CA ARG A 148 -14.86 -0.09 -10.68
C ARG A 148 -16.22 -0.78 -10.81
N TRP A 149 -16.81 -0.81 -12.03
CA TRP A 149 -18.12 -1.44 -12.22
C TRP A 149 -18.10 -2.95 -11.99
N ARG A 150 -16.96 -3.61 -12.23
CA ARG A 150 -16.79 -5.03 -11.94
C ARG A 150 -16.45 -5.29 -10.46
N ALA A 151 -15.71 -4.41 -9.78
CA ALA A 151 -15.33 -4.56 -8.35
C ALA A 151 -16.50 -4.41 -7.38
N PHE A 152 -17.54 -3.68 -7.78
CA PHE A 152 -18.76 -3.45 -6.97
C PHE A 152 -19.94 -4.34 -7.40
N LYS A 153 -19.71 -5.34 -8.25
CA LYS A 153 -20.72 -6.33 -8.65
C LYS A 153 -20.44 -7.67 -7.96
#